data_AF-A0A9P6M9G7-F1
#
_entry.id   AF-A0A9P6M9G7-F1
#
_cell.length_a   1.000
_cell.length_b   1.000
_cell.length_c   1.000
_cell.angle_alpha   90.00
_cell.angle_beta   90.00
_cell.angle_gamma   90.00
#
_symmetry.space_group_name_H-M   'P 1'
#
loop_
_entity.id
_entity.type
_entity.pdbx_description
1 polymer ?
#
loop_
_entity_poly.entity_id
_entity_poly.type
_entity_poly.pdbx_seq_one_letter_code
_entity_poly.pdbx_strand_id
1 'polypeptide(L)'
;MLLDGPASDENLRNQTWQFMQDAVSIKTQHPQDKIVLLTHIPFHKEKGLCVDEPETRLHWDNTIIEQTMLSPNTTQWILDHLNPDFVLNGHDHFGCDVTHVKDWNGEQRQQQQQQNDTQNEESSRVAIWKVYPTTKLPFQSTGTRPKQNMVREITQRSMMAEFGGYAGLLEARVIQSDLKFAHEQDSFELEFHYSACGFYIDLLVWIVVVTDAIVTGAWVLVALYKVFLFIVTRRSSNKSLQPAPSGMKPKIL
;
A
#
# COMPACT_ATOMS: atom_id res chain seq x y z
N MET A 1 -5.64 11.29 -6.42
CA MET A 1 -5.24 12.48 -7.19
C MET A 1 -4.65 12.01 -8.49
N LEU A 2 -5.07 12.60 -9.61
CA LEU A 2 -4.55 12.27 -10.94
C LEU A 2 -3.38 13.21 -11.25
N LEU A 3 -2.17 12.80 -10.81
CA LEU A 3 -0.99 13.66 -10.86
C LEU A 3 -0.17 13.42 -12.14
N ASP A 4 0.06 12.16 -12.50
CA ASP A 4 0.76 11.82 -13.75
C ASP A 4 -0.13 11.82 -14.98
N GLY A 5 0.49 11.94 -16.14
CA GLY A 5 -0.16 11.86 -17.44
C GLY A 5 0.78 11.31 -18.52
N PRO A 6 0.26 11.05 -19.73
CA PRO A 6 -1.08 11.40 -20.21
C PRO A 6 -2.19 10.61 -19.49
N ALA A 7 -3.30 11.27 -19.19
CA ALA A 7 -4.45 10.68 -18.51
C ALA A 7 -5.65 10.55 -19.45
N SER A 8 -6.54 9.60 -19.17
CA SER A 8 -7.79 9.43 -19.93
C SER A 8 -8.71 10.65 -19.83
N ASP A 9 -8.63 11.41 -18.74
CA ASP A 9 -9.35 12.67 -18.54
C ASP A 9 -8.37 13.78 -18.12
N GLU A 10 -7.91 14.55 -19.12
CA GLU A 10 -7.00 15.67 -18.89
C GLU A 10 -7.66 16.85 -18.16
N ASN A 11 -8.99 16.99 -18.20
CA ASN A 11 -9.66 18.05 -17.45
C ASN A 11 -9.60 17.78 -15.94
N LEU A 12 -9.84 16.54 -15.51
CA LEU A 12 -9.67 16.13 -14.12
C LEU A 12 -8.21 16.21 -13.66
N ARG A 13 -7.27 15.85 -14.54
CA ARG A 13 -5.84 16.02 -14.27
C ARG A 13 -5.49 17.49 -14.06
N ASN A 14 -5.99 18.38 -14.92
CA ASN A 14 -5.74 19.82 -14.81
C ASN A 14 -6.33 20.41 -13.51
N GLN A 15 -7.54 19.99 -13.10
CA GLN A 15 -8.12 20.37 -11.81
C GLN A 15 -7.28 19.88 -10.62
N THR A 16 -6.74 18.65 -10.72
CA THR A 16 -5.81 18.13 -9.70
C THR A 16 -4.56 19.02 -9.59
N TRP A 17 -3.97 19.42 -10.73
CA TRP A 17 -2.80 20.31 -10.74
C TRP A 17 -3.12 21.74 -10.29
N GLN A 18 -4.32 22.25 -10.53
CA GLN A 18 -4.78 23.52 -9.97
C GLN A 18 -4.85 23.44 -8.44
N PHE A 19 -5.47 22.40 -7.90
CA PHE A 19 -5.50 22.16 -6.45
C PHE A 19 -4.09 22.10 -5.83
N MET A 20 -3.14 21.41 -6.48
CA MET A 20 -1.76 21.33 -6.00
C MET A 20 -1.06 22.70 -6.00
N GLN A 21 -1.28 23.52 -7.04
CA GLN A 21 -0.73 24.87 -7.12
C GLN A 21 -1.34 25.80 -6.07
N ASP A 22 -2.65 25.70 -5.81
CA ASP A 22 -3.31 26.45 -4.76
C ASP A 22 -2.74 26.08 -3.39
N ALA A 23 -2.50 24.79 -3.11
CA ALA A 23 -1.85 24.33 -1.88
C ALA A 23 -0.43 24.91 -1.70
N VAL A 24 0.35 25.00 -2.78
CA VAL A 24 1.67 25.69 -2.78
C VAL A 24 1.50 27.17 -2.46
N SER A 25 0.50 27.84 -3.03
CA SER A 25 0.25 29.27 -2.78
C SER A 25 -0.12 29.53 -1.32
N ILE A 26 -0.95 28.66 -0.72
CA ILE A 26 -1.33 28.73 0.70
C ILE A 26 -0.09 28.53 1.58
N LYS A 27 0.73 27.51 1.30
CA LYS A 27 1.98 27.27 2.06
C LYS A 27 2.93 28.47 1.98
N THR A 28 3.01 29.10 0.81
CA THR A 28 3.88 30.27 0.60
C THR A 28 3.40 31.47 1.40
N GLN A 29 2.07 31.66 1.51
CA GLN A 29 1.46 32.72 2.33
C GLN A 29 1.56 32.42 3.84
N HIS A 30 1.51 31.14 4.22
CA HIS A 30 1.53 30.67 5.60
C HIS A 30 2.68 29.68 5.82
N PRO A 31 3.95 30.13 5.85
CA PRO A 31 5.13 29.25 5.90
C PRO A 31 5.26 28.45 7.20
N GLN A 32 4.53 28.83 8.25
CA GLN A 32 4.50 28.12 9.53
C GLN A 32 3.52 26.93 9.52
N ASP A 33 2.58 26.91 8.57
CA ASP A 33 1.58 25.85 8.48
C ASP A 33 2.24 24.54 8.05
N LYS A 34 1.79 23.46 8.69
CA LYS A 34 2.27 22.10 8.43
C LYS A 34 1.37 21.41 7.43
N ILE A 35 1.97 20.84 6.39
CA ILE A 35 1.23 20.15 5.33
C ILE A 35 1.49 18.65 5.42
N VAL A 36 0.42 17.89 5.61
CA VAL A 36 0.42 16.44 5.44
C VAL A 36 -0.21 16.11 4.09
N LEU A 37 0.55 15.50 3.19
CA LEU A 37 0.04 15.08 1.90
C LEU A 37 -0.49 13.65 1.98
N LEU A 38 -1.78 13.49 1.70
CA LEU A 38 -2.42 12.18 1.56
C LEU A 38 -2.61 11.88 0.07
N THR A 39 -1.99 10.82 -0.44
CA THR A 39 -2.17 10.40 -1.84
C THR A 39 -2.36 8.89 -1.94
N HIS A 40 -2.97 8.40 -3.01
CA HIS A 40 -3.11 6.96 -3.19
C HIS A 40 -1.79 6.32 -3.62
N ILE A 41 -1.11 6.92 -4.60
CA ILE A 41 0.07 6.36 -5.27
C ILE A 41 1.34 6.95 -4.64
N PRO A 42 2.31 6.11 -4.26
CA PRO A 42 3.55 6.53 -3.61
C PRO A 42 4.44 7.34 -4.54
N PHE A 43 5.38 8.09 -3.95
CA PHE A 43 6.36 8.82 -4.74
C PHE A 43 7.33 7.87 -5.42
N HIS A 44 7.94 8.36 -6.49
CA HIS A 44 8.97 7.64 -7.22
C HIS A 44 10.13 7.25 -6.30
N LYS A 45 10.58 6.00 -6.44
CA LYS A 45 11.73 5.43 -5.74
C LYS A 45 12.46 4.49 -6.68
N GLU A 46 13.78 4.47 -6.57
CA GLU A 46 14.60 3.55 -7.34
C GLU A 46 14.32 2.09 -6.96
N LYS A 47 14.46 1.20 -7.95
CA LYS A 47 14.31 -0.24 -7.77
C LYS A 47 15.19 -0.77 -6.63
N GLY A 48 14.61 -1.62 -5.78
CA GLY A 48 15.29 -2.24 -4.64
C GLY A 48 15.26 -1.41 -3.36
N LEU A 49 14.67 -0.21 -3.36
CA LEU A 49 14.44 0.56 -2.13
C LEU A 49 13.21 0.07 -1.37
N CYS A 50 12.10 -0.13 -2.08
CA CYS A 50 10.87 -0.76 -1.60
C CYS A 50 10.69 -2.13 -2.25
N VAL A 51 9.72 -2.90 -1.76
CA VAL A 51 9.45 -4.25 -2.30
C VAL A 51 8.81 -4.15 -3.68
N ASP A 52 7.78 -3.32 -3.83
CA ASP A 52 7.18 -3.05 -5.13
C ASP A 52 8.10 -2.10 -5.93
N GLU A 53 8.34 -2.43 -7.19
CA GLU A 53 9.18 -1.64 -8.10
C GLU A 53 8.37 -0.55 -8.80
N PRO A 54 9.00 0.55 -9.26
CA PRO A 54 8.33 1.54 -10.09
C PRO A 54 7.95 0.93 -11.45
N GLU A 55 6.65 0.89 -11.73
CA GLU A 55 6.07 0.39 -12.97
C GLU A 55 4.97 1.36 -13.43
N THR A 56 4.85 1.53 -14.74
CA THR A 56 3.76 2.29 -15.37
C THR A 56 3.28 1.53 -16.59
N ARG A 57 1.99 1.19 -16.60
CA ARG A 57 1.33 0.52 -17.71
C ARG A 57 0.50 1.52 -18.50
N LEU A 58 0.71 1.52 -19.80
CA LEU A 58 0.02 2.40 -20.74
C LEU A 58 -1.02 1.62 -21.55
N HIS A 59 -2.06 2.34 -21.96
CA HIS A 59 -3.01 1.91 -22.96
C HIS A 59 -2.47 2.18 -24.38
N TRP A 60 -3.19 1.74 -25.41
CA TRP A 60 -2.74 1.87 -26.81
C TRP A 60 -2.64 3.32 -27.30
N ASP A 61 -3.32 4.25 -26.62
CA ASP A 61 -3.30 5.69 -26.88
C ASP A 61 -2.28 6.45 -25.99
N ASN A 62 -1.36 5.72 -25.35
CA ASN A 62 -0.35 6.23 -24.41
C ASN A 62 -0.91 6.84 -23.12
N THR A 63 -2.19 6.65 -22.80
CA THR A 63 -2.73 7.05 -21.50
C THR A 63 -2.31 6.06 -20.41
N ILE A 64 -2.01 6.58 -19.21
CA ILE A 64 -1.66 5.75 -18.05
C ILE A 64 -2.91 5.04 -17.54
N ILE A 65 -2.84 3.70 -17.45
CA ILE A 65 -3.92 2.86 -16.91
C ILE A 65 -3.59 2.29 -15.53
N GLU A 66 -2.31 2.08 -15.25
CA GLU A 66 -1.84 1.61 -13.96
C GLU A 66 -0.44 2.15 -13.71
N GLN A 67 -0.13 2.48 -12.46
CA GLN A 67 1.21 2.87 -12.04
C GLN A 67 1.38 2.52 -10.57
N THR A 68 2.53 1.93 -10.22
CA THR A 68 2.84 1.57 -8.83
C THR A 68 3.38 2.74 -8.03
N MET A 69 4.02 3.69 -8.70
CA MET A 69 4.58 4.92 -8.14
C MET A 69 4.33 6.09 -9.09
N LEU A 70 4.36 7.32 -8.55
CA LEU A 70 4.35 8.52 -9.35
C LEU A 70 5.60 8.62 -10.23
N SER A 71 5.54 9.42 -11.29
CA SER A 71 6.72 9.69 -12.11
C SER A 71 7.81 10.44 -11.31
N PRO A 72 9.10 10.30 -11.71
CA PRO A 72 10.18 11.07 -11.10
C PRO A 72 9.93 12.58 -11.14
N ASN A 73 9.38 13.10 -12.25
CA ASN A 73 9.13 14.52 -12.43
C ASN A 73 8.03 15.04 -11.50
N THR A 74 6.93 14.32 -11.38
CA THR A 74 5.82 14.66 -10.47
C THR A 74 6.30 14.62 -9.02
N THR A 75 7.04 13.58 -8.64
CA THR A 75 7.64 13.44 -7.31
C THR A 75 8.56 14.61 -6.97
N GLN A 76 9.49 14.93 -7.88
CA GLN A 76 10.42 16.05 -7.73
C GLN A 76 9.68 17.38 -7.59
N TRP A 77 8.66 17.62 -8.44
CA TRP A 77 7.87 18.85 -8.37
C TRP A 77 7.19 19.00 -7.00
N ILE A 78 6.58 17.94 -6.47
CA ILE A 78 5.89 17.98 -5.18
C ILE A 78 6.89 18.27 -4.05
N LEU A 79 8.03 17.58 -4.04
CA LEU A 79 9.07 17.79 -3.03
C LEU A 79 9.65 19.20 -3.08
N ASP A 80 9.83 19.78 -4.26
CA ASP A 80 10.40 21.12 -4.41
C ASP A 80 9.43 22.26 -4.11
N HIS A 81 8.19 22.15 -4.59
CA HIS A 81 7.24 23.28 -4.56
C HIS A 81 6.28 23.17 -3.38
N LEU A 82 5.69 22.00 -3.16
CA LEU A 82 4.81 21.80 -2.00
C LEU A 82 5.60 21.56 -0.73
N ASN A 83 6.74 20.84 -0.82
CA ASN A 83 7.63 20.52 0.29
C ASN A 83 6.85 20.09 1.55
N PRO A 84 6.00 19.05 1.47
CA PRO A 84 5.13 18.66 2.58
C PRO A 84 5.95 18.24 3.81
N ASP A 85 5.39 18.41 5.00
CA ASP A 85 6.04 18.04 6.26
C ASP A 85 5.95 16.52 6.52
N PHE A 86 4.92 15.86 5.98
CA PHE A 86 4.75 14.41 6.02
C PHE A 86 3.95 13.93 4.81
N VAL A 87 4.24 12.73 4.32
CA VAL A 87 3.47 12.09 3.25
C VAL A 87 2.96 10.74 3.73
N LEU A 88 1.66 10.50 3.58
CA LEU A 88 1.05 9.18 3.79
C LEU A 88 0.37 8.75 2.50
N ASN A 89 0.72 7.56 2.02
CA ASN A 89 0.12 6.98 0.83
C ASN A 89 -0.12 5.48 0.98
N GLY A 90 -0.56 4.81 -0.08
CA GLY A 90 -0.87 3.39 -0.08
C GLY A 90 -0.47 2.76 -1.40
N HIS A 91 -1.37 1.96 -1.98
CA HIS A 91 -1.20 1.28 -3.28
C HIS A 91 -0.18 0.12 -3.25
N ASP A 92 0.97 0.26 -2.57
CA ASP A 92 1.97 -0.80 -2.41
C ASP A 92 1.47 -1.95 -1.52
N HIS A 93 1.74 -3.17 -1.96
CA HIS A 93 1.30 -4.39 -1.31
C HIS A 93 2.02 -4.68 0.01
N PHE A 94 3.27 -4.28 0.12
CA PHE A 94 4.17 -4.56 1.25
C PHE A 94 4.46 -3.33 2.09
N GLY A 95 4.10 -2.14 1.59
CA GLY A 95 4.34 -0.87 2.25
C GLY A 95 5.82 -0.50 2.25
N CYS A 96 6.11 0.76 2.60
CA CYS A 96 7.47 1.28 2.59
C CYS A 96 7.60 2.50 3.52
N ASP A 97 8.72 2.61 4.24
CA ASP A 97 9.03 3.76 5.11
C ASP A 97 10.35 4.37 4.67
N VAL A 98 10.26 5.52 4.02
CA VAL A 98 11.42 6.23 3.48
C VAL A 98 11.39 7.70 3.86
N THR A 99 12.56 8.31 3.80
CA THR A 99 12.72 9.74 4.00
C THR A 99 13.48 10.32 2.81
N HIS A 100 12.88 11.33 2.18
CA HIS A 100 13.50 12.14 1.14
C HIS A 100 14.31 13.24 1.81
N VAL A 101 15.57 13.37 1.44
CA VAL A 101 16.53 14.34 1.99
C VAL A 101 17.01 15.24 0.86
N LYS A 102 16.83 16.55 1.02
CA LYS A 102 17.32 17.54 0.06
C LYS A 102 18.85 17.68 0.19
N ASP A 103 19.58 17.19 -0.81
CA ASP A 103 21.05 17.25 -0.86
C ASP A 103 21.52 18.42 -1.73
N TRP A 104 22.02 19.45 -1.07
CA TRP A 104 22.59 20.67 -1.70
C TRP A 104 24.02 20.48 -2.22
N ASN A 105 24.59 19.27 -2.08
CA ASN A 105 25.94 18.91 -2.51
C ASN A 105 25.93 17.81 -3.60
N GLY A 106 24.77 17.48 -4.17
CA GLY A 106 24.57 16.37 -5.09
C GLY A 106 25.38 16.46 -6.39
N GLU A 107 25.49 17.66 -6.98
CA GLU A 107 26.14 17.83 -8.29
C GLU A 107 27.68 17.84 -8.26
N GLN A 108 28.31 18.25 -7.16
CA GLN A 108 29.78 18.35 -7.13
C GLN A 108 30.49 17.02 -7.28
N ARG A 109 29.81 15.89 -7.02
CA ARG A 109 30.39 14.53 -7.18
C ARG A 109 30.18 13.90 -8.54
N GLN A 110 29.17 14.28 -9.31
CA GLN A 110 28.94 13.72 -10.65
C GLN A 110 29.73 14.48 -11.73
N GLN A 111 29.88 15.81 -11.60
CA GLN A 111 30.66 16.62 -12.55
C GLN A 111 32.18 16.39 -12.43
N GLN A 112 32.69 16.02 -11.24
CA GLN A 112 34.12 15.69 -11.07
C GLN A 112 34.56 14.40 -11.78
N GLN A 113 33.65 13.57 -12.28
CA GLN A 113 34.00 12.41 -13.10
C GLN A 113 33.94 12.67 -14.61
N GLN A 114 33.47 13.84 -15.07
CA GLN A 114 33.30 14.12 -16.51
C GLN A 114 33.81 15.46 -17.04
N GLN A 115 34.39 16.35 -16.22
CA GLN A 115 34.92 17.63 -16.74
C GLN A 115 36.39 17.86 -16.39
N ASN A 116 37.27 17.28 -17.21
CA ASN A 116 38.42 18.02 -17.72
C ASN A 116 37.97 18.64 -19.06
N ASP A 117 37.31 19.80 -19.05
CA ASP A 117 37.53 20.84 -20.06
C ASP A 117 36.67 22.08 -19.83
N THR A 118 37.37 23.21 -19.75
CA THR A 118 36.97 24.60 -19.97
C THR A 118 35.99 25.31 -19.02
N GLN A 119 36.41 26.54 -18.72
CA GLN A 119 35.97 27.46 -17.68
C GLN A 119 34.63 28.15 -17.94
N ASN A 120 34.04 28.60 -16.82
CA ASN A 120 33.05 29.66 -16.68
C ASN A 120 31.60 29.34 -17.06
N GLU A 121 30.98 28.45 -16.27
CA GLU A 121 29.55 28.55 -15.99
C GLU A 121 29.35 28.69 -14.47
N GLU A 122 28.55 29.69 -14.09
CA GLU A 122 28.05 29.90 -12.75
C GLU A 122 27.27 28.65 -12.33
N SER A 123 27.98 27.72 -11.66
CA SER A 123 27.45 26.43 -11.19
C SER A 123 26.32 26.69 -10.19
N SER A 124 25.13 26.91 -10.73
CA SER A 124 23.89 26.99 -9.99
C SER A 124 23.72 25.66 -9.28
N ARG A 125 23.89 25.64 -7.97
CA ARG A 125 23.78 24.42 -7.16
C ARG A 125 22.37 23.87 -7.31
N VAL A 126 22.17 22.85 -8.14
CA VAL A 126 20.87 22.18 -8.25
C VAL A 126 20.74 21.27 -7.03
N ALA A 127 19.75 21.55 -6.19
CA ALA A 127 19.43 20.69 -5.06
C ALA A 127 18.73 19.43 -5.56
N ILE A 128 19.27 18.25 -5.21
CA ILE A 128 18.71 16.96 -5.62
C ILE A 128 18.11 16.27 -4.41
N TRP A 129 16.92 15.69 -4.55
CA TRP A 129 16.34 14.84 -3.50
C TRP A 129 16.94 13.45 -3.56
N LYS A 130 17.41 12.96 -2.41
CA LYS A 130 17.85 11.58 -2.23
C LYS A 130 16.92 10.88 -1.28
N VAL A 131 16.57 9.65 -1.59
CA VAL A 131 15.66 8.85 -0.77
C VAL A 131 16.45 7.78 -0.03
N TYR A 132 16.13 7.61 1.26
CA TYR A 132 16.74 6.60 2.12
C TYR A 132 15.65 5.85 2.89
N PRO A 133 15.84 4.56 3.21
CA PRO A 133 15.01 3.92 4.22
C PRO A 133 15.13 4.72 5.52
N THR A 134 14.01 5.03 6.16
CA THR A 134 14.01 5.91 7.35
C THR A 134 14.90 5.35 8.48
N THR A 135 14.99 4.02 8.60
CA THR A 135 15.87 3.33 9.55
C THR A 135 17.37 3.42 9.24
N LYS A 136 17.73 3.80 8.00
CA LYS A 136 19.11 3.91 7.51
C LYS A 136 19.47 5.35 7.14
N LEU A 137 18.79 6.33 7.75
CA LEU A 137 19.11 7.73 7.53
C LEU A 137 20.59 8.01 7.85
N PRO A 138 21.31 8.73 6.97
CA PRO A 138 22.70 9.07 7.23
C PRO A 138 22.77 9.96 8.47
N PHE A 139 23.40 9.47 9.54
CA PHE A 139 23.61 10.21 10.78
C PHE A 139 24.29 11.55 10.47
N GLN A 140 23.63 12.66 10.81
CA GLN A 140 24.25 13.99 10.74
C GLN A 140 25.30 14.08 11.85
N SER A 141 26.57 13.91 11.47
CA SER A 141 27.71 14.32 12.30
C SER A 141 27.44 15.72 12.84
N THR A 142 27.38 15.84 14.17
CA THR A 142 27.35 17.08 14.94
C THR A 142 28.36 18.09 14.38
N GLY A 143 27.88 19.05 13.59
CA GLY A 143 28.73 20.04 12.95
C GLY A 143 27.91 20.86 11.98
N THR A 144 27.46 22.03 12.45
CA THR A 144 27.18 23.29 11.71
C THR A 144 26.58 23.23 10.30
N ARG A 145 25.93 22.14 9.90
CA ARG A 145 25.17 22.09 8.64
C ARG A 145 23.78 22.69 8.88
N PRO A 146 23.23 23.44 7.91
CA PRO A 146 21.85 23.89 7.99
C PRO A 146 20.92 22.69 8.15
N LYS A 147 19.84 22.88 8.93
CA LYS A 147 18.73 21.92 9.09
C LYS A 147 18.35 21.45 7.68
N GLN A 148 18.67 20.20 7.33
CA GLN A 148 18.38 19.67 6.00
C GLN A 148 16.87 19.50 5.87
N ASN A 149 16.31 19.91 4.73
CA ASN A 149 14.90 19.66 4.44
C ASN A 149 14.72 18.15 4.23
N MET A 150 13.86 17.55 5.05
CA MET A 150 13.54 16.14 4.99
C MET A 150 12.03 15.98 4.93
N VAL A 151 11.57 15.05 4.09
CA VAL A 151 10.16 14.68 3.95
C VAL A 151 10.06 13.19 4.19
N ARG A 152 9.47 12.79 5.32
CA ARG A 152 9.18 11.38 5.59
C ARG A 152 7.92 10.98 4.84
N GLU A 153 8.00 9.85 4.16
CA GLU A 153 6.91 9.25 3.42
C GLU A 153 6.67 7.84 3.94
N ILE A 154 5.43 7.60 4.36
CA ILE A 154 4.94 6.28 4.70
C ILE A 154 4.00 5.81 3.60
N THR A 155 4.34 4.68 3.01
CA THR A 155 3.46 3.89 2.17
C THR A 155 2.82 2.83 3.02
N GLN A 156 1.53 2.99 3.30
CA GLN A 156 0.75 2.04 4.05
C GLN A 156 0.63 0.74 3.27
N ARG A 157 1.01 -0.34 3.94
CA ARG A 157 0.87 -1.70 3.45
C ARG A 157 -0.60 -2.03 3.21
N SER A 158 -0.85 -2.86 2.19
CA SER A 158 -2.21 -3.23 1.78
C SER A 158 -3.07 -3.79 2.92
N MET A 159 -4.33 -3.35 2.93
CA MET A 159 -5.42 -3.87 3.77
C MET A 159 -5.97 -5.21 3.28
N MET A 160 -5.52 -5.70 2.12
CA MET A 160 -5.96 -6.99 1.60
C MET A 160 -5.38 -8.13 2.45
N ALA A 161 -6.20 -9.15 2.69
CA ALA A 161 -5.85 -10.27 3.56
C ALA A 161 -4.61 -11.05 3.07
N GLU A 162 -4.42 -11.19 1.76
CA GLU A 162 -3.26 -11.88 1.18
C GLU A 162 -1.92 -11.18 1.49
N PHE A 163 -1.97 -9.87 1.79
CA PHE A 163 -0.83 -9.07 2.22
C PHE A 163 -0.81 -8.83 3.73
N GLY A 164 -1.61 -9.57 4.50
CA GLY A 164 -1.67 -9.50 5.96
C GLY A 164 -2.62 -8.43 6.52
N GLY A 165 -3.43 -7.80 5.68
CA GLY A 165 -4.54 -6.92 6.07
C GLY A 165 -4.17 -5.78 7.00
N TYR A 166 -3.19 -4.94 6.63
CA TYR A 166 -2.66 -3.95 7.55
C TYR A 166 -3.57 -2.73 7.70
N ALA A 167 -3.85 -2.33 8.93
CA ALA A 167 -4.37 -1.02 9.30
C ALA A 167 -3.21 -0.10 9.71
N GLY A 168 -3.38 1.20 9.47
CA GLY A 168 -2.39 2.24 9.80
C GLY A 168 -2.96 3.25 10.78
N LEU A 169 -2.18 3.62 11.79
CA LEU A 169 -2.49 4.70 12.71
C LEU A 169 -1.44 5.81 12.56
N LEU A 170 -1.90 7.02 12.29
CA LEU A 170 -1.07 8.23 12.25
C LEU A 170 -1.39 9.09 13.48
N GLU A 171 -0.40 9.35 14.31
CA GLU A 171 -0.45 10.27 15.44
C GLU A 171 0.32 11.55 15.05
N ALA A 172 -0.28 12.70 15.34
CA ALA A 172 0.36 14.00 15.22
C ALA A 172 0.45 14.61 16.63
N ARG A 173 1.68 14.81 17.12
CA ARG A 173 1.96 15.35 18.45
C ARG A 173 2.47 16.77 18.32
N VAL A 174 1.83 17.70 19.03
CA VAL A 174 2.30 19.08 19.15
C VAL A 174 3.35 19.13 20.25
N ILE A 175 4.58 19.45 19.88
CA ILE A 175 5.68 19.74 20.78
C ILE A 175 5.71 21.25 21.00
N GLN A 176 5.37 21.68 22.21
CA GLN A 176 5.48 23.07 22.60
C GLN A 176 6.93 23.37 22.97
N SER A 177 7.58 24.26 22.24
CA SER A 177 8.90 24.77 22.60
C SER A 177 8.75 25.77 23.75
N ASP A 178 8.98 25.31 24.97
CA ASP A 178 9.06 26.15 26.19
C ASP A 178 10.28 27.09 26.13
N LEU A 179 10.21 28.16 25.36
CA LEU A 179 11.14 29.28 25.47
C LEU A 179 10.40 30.53 25.92
N LYS A 180 10.29 30.68 27.25
CA LYS A 180 9.73 31.85 27.97
C LYS A 180 10.47 33.18 27.75
N PHE A 181 11.33 33.29 26.74
CA PHE A 181 12.12 34.48 26.44
C PHE A 181 12.30 34.68 24.94
N ALA A 182 11.21 34.85 24.20
CA ALA A 182 11.25 35.53 22.92
C ALA A 182 9.91 36.22 22.66
N HIS A 183 10.02 37.48 22.26
CA HIS A 183 8.95 38.32 21.78
C HIS A 183 8.42 37.72 20.47
N GLU A 184 7.11 37.43 20.42
CA GLU A 184 6.28 37.22 19.22
C GLU A 184 6.53 35.96 18.37
N GLN A 185 5.45 35.18 18.18
CA GLN A 185 5.32 33.88 17.49
C GLN A 185 5.88 32.64 18.21
N ASP A 186 5.04 32.07 19.08
CA ASP A 186 5.16 30.68 19.54
C ASP A 186 5.09 29.73 18.33
N SER A 187 6.24 29.31 17.80
CA SER A 187 6.33 28.25 16.80
C SER A 187 6.10 26.91 17.49
N PHE A 188 4.98 26.23 17.23
CA PHE A 188 4.79 24.86 17.67
C PHE A 188 5.48 23.91 16.68
N GLU A 189 6.17 22.88 17.19
CA GLU A 189 6.75 21.83 16.35
C GLU A 189 5.77 20.64 16.32
N LEU A 190 5.49 20.09 15.14
CA LEU A 190 4.63 18.91 14.99
C LEU A 190 5.51 17.69 14.73
N GLU A 191 5.34 16.66 15.55
CA GLU A 191 5.96 15.35 15.36
C GLU A 191 4.92 14.34 14.86
N PHE A 192 5.23 13.62 13.79
CA PHE A 192 4.35 12.61 13.22
C PHE A 192 4.87 11.21 13.53
N HIS A 193 4.03 10.40 14.16
CA HIS A 193 4.32 9.01 14.47
C HIS A 193 3.35 8.08 13.73
N TYR A 194 3.89 7.05 13.09
CA TYR A 194 3.12 6.09 12.33
C TYR A 194 3.25 4.69 12.93
N SER A 195 2.14 3.96 13.03
CA SER A 195 2.11 2.57 13.50
C SER A 195 1.23 1.72 12.60
N ALA A 196 1.73 0.57 12.18
CA ALA A 196 0.97 -0.40 11.40
C ALA A 196 0.53 -1.58 12.28
N CYS A 197 -0.70 -2.06 12.07
CA CYS A 197 -1.28 -3.20 12.75
C CYS A 197 -1.76 -4.20 11.70
N GLY A 198 -1.17 -5.40 11.65
CA GLY A 198 -1.60 -6.45 10.73
C GLY A 198 -2.93 -7.07 11.16
N PHE A 199 -3.75 -7.47 10.19
CA PHE A 199 -4.92 -8.30 10.43
C PHE A 199 -4.44 -9.72 10.75
N TYR A 200 -4.80 -10.19 11.94
CA TYR A 200 -4.51 -11.57 12.35
C TYR A 200 -5.44 -12.51 11.59
N ILE A 201 -4.89 -13.42 10.78
CA ILE A 201 -5.67 -14.48 10.16
C ILE A 201 -6.02 -15.47 11.27
N ASP A 202 -7.23 -15.37 11.79
CA ASP A 202 -7.66 -16.16 12.93
C ASP A 202 -7.67 -17.66 12.57
N LEU A 203 -6.81 -18.44 13.23
CA LEU A 203 -6.81 -19.91 13.14
C LEU A 203 -8.22 -20.48 13.38
N LEU A 204 -9.04 -19.75 14.14
CA LEU A 204 -10.44 -20.04 14.42
C LEU A 204 -11.31 -20.18 13.16
N VAL A 205 -11.10 -19.35 12.13
CA VAL A 205 -11.88 -19.47 10.88
C VAL A 205 -11.55 -20.79 10.18
N TRP A 206 -10.28 -21.16 10.12
CA TRP A 206 -9.85 -22.44 9.58
C TRP A 206 -10.36 -23.62 10.39
N ILE A 207 -10.39 -23.52 11.72
CA ILE A 207 -10.98 -24.53 12.59
C ILE A 207 -12.46 -24.72 12.23
N VAL A 208 -13.24 -23.64 12.12
CA VAL A 208 -14.67 -23.72 11.77
C VAL A 208 -14.87 -24.36 10.39
N VAL A 209 -14.12 -23.93 9.38
CA VAL A 209 -14.22 -24.48 8.01
C VAL A 209 -13.89 -25.97 8.01
N VAL A 210 -12.83 -26.39 8.71
CA VAL A 210 -12.43 -27.81 8.79
C VAL A 210 -13.45 -28.63 9.58
N THR A 211 -13.96 -28.12 10.71
CA THR A 211 -14.99 -28.82 11.50
C THR A 211 -16.28 -28.98 10.73
N ASP A 212 -16.73 -27.95 10.02
CA ASP A 212 -17.96 -27.99 9.22
C ASP A 212 -17.84 -28.98 8.05
N ALA A 213 -16.66 -29.03 7.40
CA ALA A 213 -16.38 -30.01 6.36
C ALA A 213 -16.43 -31.45 6.90
N ILE A 214 -15.85 -31.70 8.09
CA ILE A 214 -15.88 -33.03 8.75
C ILE A 214 -17.30 -33.42 9.12
N VAL A 215 -18.06 -32.52 9.76
CA VAL A 215 -19.44 -32.78 10.19
C VAL A 215 -20.34 -33.05 8.97
N THR A 216 -20.21 -32.22 7.92
CA THR A 216 -20.96 -32.40 6.67
C THR A 216 -20.61 -33.74 6.01
N GLY A 217 -19.33 -34.09 5.93
CA GLY A 217 -18.88 -35.38 5.41
C GLY A 217 -19.44 -36.58 6.18
N ALA A 218 -19.47 -36.50 7.51
CA ALA A 218 -20.06 -37.54 8.35
C ALA A 218 -21.57 -37.70 8.11
N TRP A 219 -22.32 -36.59 7.99
CA TRP A 219 -23.74 -36.62 7.66
C TRP A 219 -24.03 -37.27 6.30
N VAL A 220 -23.21 -36.96 5.29
CA VAL A 220 -23.32 -37.57 3.96
C VAL A 220 -23.08 -39.07 4.04
N LEU A 221 -22.05 -39.53 4.76
CA LEU A 221 -21.77 -40.97 4.93
C LEU A 221 -22.92 -41.71 5.63
N VAL A 222 -23.50 -41.12 6.68
CA VAL A 222 -24.67 -41.69 7.37
C VAL A 222 -25.88 -41.76 6.44
N ALA A 223 -26.13 -40.73 5.65
CA ALA A 223 -27.23 -40.73 4.67
C ALA A 223 -27.03 -41.82 3.61
N LEU A 224 -25.83 -41.95 3.04
CA LEU A 224 -25.50 -42.99 2.07
C LEU A 224 -25.66 -44.39 2.67
N TYR A 225 -25.21 -44.60 3.91
CA TYR A 225 -25.37 -45.87 4.62
C TYR A 225 -26.85 -46.23 4.83
N LYS A 226 -27.69 -45.26 5.22
CA LYS A 226 -29.15 -45.49 5.37
C LYS A 226 -29.82 -45.83 4.04
N VAL A 227 -29.45 -45.14 2.95
CA VAL A 227 -29.95 -45.45 1.60
C VAL A 227 -29.55 -46.87 1.19
N PHE A 228 -28.30 -47.25 1.43
CA PHE A 228 -27.82 -48.61 1.15
C PHE A 228 -28.62 -49.67 1.94
N LEU A 229 -28.80 -49.49 3.24
CA LEU A 229 -29.60 -50.39 4.07
C LEU A 229 -31.05 -50.48 3.60
N PHE A 230 -31.65 -49.36 3.19
CA PHE A 230 -33.00 -49.33 2.64
C PHE A 230 -33.11 -50.15 1.34
N ILE A 231 -32.13 -50.03 0.44
CA ILE A 231 -32.09 -50.81 -0.81
C ILE A 231 -31.96 -52.31 -0.51
N VAL A 232 -31.08 -52.68 0.44
CA VAL A 232 -30.85 -54.09 0.83
C VAL A 232 -32.10 -54.71 1.45
N THR A 233 -32.73 -54.03 2.41
CA THR A 233 -33.94 -54.52 3.10
C THR A 233 -35.13 -54.62 2.13
N ARG A 234 -35.32 -53.65 1.22
CA ARG A 234 -36.37 -53.71 0.19
C ARG A 234 -36.17 -54.87 -0.78
N ARG A 235 -34.91 -55.18 -1.16
CA ARG A 235 -34.60 -56.37 -1.98
C ARG A 235 -34.89 -57.68 -1.26
N SER A 236 -34.67 -57.76 0.05
CA SER A 236 -34.98 -58.94 0.86
C SER A 236 -36.49 -59.18 0.94
N SER A 237 -37.29 -58.13 1.19
CA SER A 237 -38.76 -58.23 1.25
C SER A 237 -39.41 -58.65 -0.07
N ASN A 238 -38.85 -58.27 -1.23
CA ASN A 238 -39.37 -58.70 -2.52
C ASN A 238 -39.06 -60.18 -2.84
N LYS A 239 -38.04 -60.78 -2.22
CA LYS A 239 -37.72 -62.20 -2.42
C LYS A 239 -38.65 -63.15 -1.64
N SER A 240 -39.28 -62.70 -0.55
CA SER A 240 -40.22 -63.51 0.23
C SER A 240 -41.64 -63.58 -0.35
N LEU A 241 -41.92 -62.84 -1.43
CA LEU A 241 -43.21 -62.83 -2.15
C LEU A 241 -43.11 -63.62 -3.48
N GLN A 242 -42.63 -64.87 -3.45
CA GLN A 242 -42.83 -65.79 -4.56
C GLN A 242 -43.96 -66.78 -4.20
N PRO A 243 -45.06 -66.86 -4.99
CA PRO A 243 -46.13 -67.82 -4.72
C PRO A 243 -45.65 -69.26 -4.97
N ALA A 244 -46.07 -70.17 -4.09
CA ALA A 244 -45.77 -71.59 -4.17
C ALA A 244 -46.24 -72.22 -5.50
N PRO A 245 -45.52 -73.21 -6.06
CA PRO A 245 -45.91 -73.85 -7.30
C PRO A 245 -47.22 -74.65 -7.11
N SER A 246 -48.24 -74.31 -7.88
CA SER A 246 -49.53 -75.01 -7.93
C SER A 246 -49.40 -76.35 -8.66
N GLY A 247 -49.12 -77.42 -7.91
CA GLY A 247 -49.06 -78.78 -8.45
C GLY A 247 -49.81 -79.78 -7.59
N MET A 248 -51.08 -80.05 -7.92
CA MET A 248 -51.65 -81.41 -8.01
C MET A 248 -53.16 -81.34 -8.32
N LYS A 249 -53.57 -81.88 -9.47
CA LYS A 249 -54.95 -82.29 -9.72
C LYS A 249 -55.08 -83.78 -9.37
N PRO A 250 -56.12 -84.20 -8.64
CA PRO A 250 -56.29 -85.61 -8.27
C PRO A 250 -56.79 -86.44 -9.46
N LYS A 251 -56.28 -87.68 -9.58
CA LYS A 251 -56.86 -88.74 -10.42
C LYS A 251 -58.20 -89.17 -9.81
N ILE A 252 -59.26 -89.17 -10.62
CA ILE A 252 -60.54 -89.81 -10.32
C ILE A 252 -60.60 -91.10 -11.14
N LEU A 253 -60.98 -92.20 -10.49
CA LEU A 253 -61.29 -93.52 -11.07
C LEU A 253 -62.51 -93.45 -12.00
#